data_AF-A0A1H1ISN7-F1
#
_entry.id   AF-A0A1H1ISN7-F1
#
_cell.length_a   1.000
_cell.length_b   1.000
_cell.length_c   1.000
_cell.angle_alpha   90.00
_cell.angle_beta   90.00
_cell.angle_gamma   90.00
#
_symmetry.space_group_name_H-M   'P 1'
#
loop_
_entity.id
_entity.type
_entity.pdbx_description
1 polymer ?
#
loop_
_entity_poly.entity_id
_entity_poly.type
_entity_poly.pdbx_seq_one_letter_code
_entity_poly.pdbx_strand_id
1 'polypeptide(L)'
;MAHNEYALSHQEVVKAIIIDQHIHEGLWTLNINFNVEASHAPRVHDPTLTVTIKNVGIMRAPPTDPFAVDAALINPVPAEPVAETAQTATHANGANSTHLPDGSMQFCRDVYRSIAVQSAIKPRSKTS
;
A
#
# COMPACT_ATOMS: atom_id res chain seq x y z
N MET A 1 -5.90 13.71 -30.44
CA MET A 1 -6.42 14.27 -29.18
C MET A 1 -6.07 15.74 -29.17
N ALA A 2 -7.02 16.61 -28.79
CA ALA A 2 -6.73 18.04 -28.66
C ALA A 2 -5.77 18.25 -27.48
N HIS A 3 -4.94 19.29 -27.51
CA HIS A 3 -3.91 19.56 -26.49
C HIS A 3 -4.45 19.83 -25.06
N ASN A 4 -5.78 19.81 -24.86
CA ASN A 4 -6.46 20.12 -23.60
C ASN A 4 -7.36 18.96 -23.11
N GLU A 5 -7.11 17.73 -23.55
CA GLU A 5 -7.88 16.55 -23.16
C GLU A 5 -6.96 15.50 -22.53
N TYR A 6 -7.32 15.04 -21.32
CA TYR A 6 -6.65 13.94 -20.64
C TYR A 6 -7.65 12.80 -20.46
N ALA A 7 -7.29 11.60 -20.92
CA ALA A 7 -8.06 10.39 -20.72
C ALA A 7 -7.29 9.45 -19.80
N LEU A 8 -7.99 8.86 -18.84
CA LEU A 8 -7.46 7.83 -17.95
C LEU A 8 -8.10 6.49 -18.30
N SER A 9 -7.29 5.45 -18.34
CA SER A 9 -7.79 4.07 -18.38
C SER A 9 -8.51 3.73 -17.07
N HIS A 10 -9.32 2.66 -17.10
CA HIS A 10 -9.97 2.10 -15.90
C HIS A 10 -8.98 1.94 -14.74
N GLN A 11 -7.82 1.31 -14.99
CA GLN A 11 -6.83 1.06 -13.94
C GLN A 11 -6.23 2.35 -13.39
N GLU A 12 -6.02 3.36 -14.23
CA GLU A 12 -5.47 4.65 -13.79
C GLU A 12 -6.45 5.41 -12.90
N VAL A 13 -7.74 5.38 -13.22
CA VAL A 13 -8.78 5.96 -12.35
C VAL A 13 -8.82 5.24 -11.00
N VAL A 14 -8.81 3.90 -10.99
CA VAL A 14 -8.82 3.13 -9.75
C VAL A 14 -7.56 3.41 -8.90
N LYS A 15 -6.37 3.41 -9.52
CA LYS A 15 -5.10 3.71 -8.84
C LYS A 15 -5.11 5.13 -8.25
N ALA A 16 -5.58 6.12 -9.01
CA ALA A 16 -5.67 7.50 -8.54
C ALA A 16 -6.56 7.60 -7.30
N ILE A 17 -7.73 6.96 -7.30
CA ILE A 17 -8.65 6.97 -6.15
C ILE A 17 -8.04 6.25 -4.94
N ILE A 18 -7.36 5.12 -5.14
CA ILE A 18 -6.67 4.38 -4.05
C ILE A 18 -5.65 5.27 -3.34
N ILE A 19 -4.82 5.99 -4.12
CA ILE A 19 -3.78 6.88 -3.59
C ILE A 19 -4.41 8.08 -2.88
N ASP A 20 -5.39 8.75 -3.53
CA ASP A 20 -6.07 9.93 -3.02
C ASP A 20 -6.81 9.65 -1.69
N GLN A 21 -7.41 8.46 -1.56
CA GLN A 21 -8.16 8.05 -0.38
C GLN A 21 -7.31 7.35 0.70
N HIS A 22 -5.99 7.30 0.53
CA HIS A 22 -5.07 6.61 1.44
C HIS A 22 -5.47 5.16 1.75
N ILE A 23 -5.90 4.43 0.73
CA ILE A 23 -6.28 3.02 0.87
C ILE A 23 -5.02 2.17 0.67
N HIS A 24 -4.72 1.30 1.63
CA HIS A 24 -3.46 0.54 1.65
C HIS A 24 -3.64 -0.97 1.44
N GLU A 25 -4.88 -1.47 1.41
CA GLU A 25 -5.13 -2.91 1.43
C GLU A 25 -6.30 -3.35 0.56
N GLY A 26 -6.20 -4.61 0.13
CA GLY A 26 -7.21 -5.37 -0.60
C GLY A 26 -7.41 -4.96 -2.06
N LEU A 27 -8.35 -5.65 -2.70
CA LEU A 27 -8.61 -5.55 -4.13
C LEU A 27 -9.78 -4.62 -4.42
N TRP A 28 -9.60 -3.71 -5.37
CA TRP A 28 -10.56 -2.68 -5.70
C TRP A 28 -10.81 -2.60 -7.20
N THR A 29 -12.03 -2.32 -7.59
CA THR A 29 -12.43 -2.12 -8.99
C THR A 29 -13.26 -0.85 -9.12
N LEU A 30 -13.35 -0.32 -10.34
CA LEU A 30 -14.12 0.87 -10.65
C LEU A 30 -15.62 0.62 -10.45
N ASN A 31 -16.28 1.56 -9.79
CA ASN A 31 -17.72 1.60 -9.65
C ASN A 31 -18.26 2.86 -10.31
N ILE A 32 -19.22 2.72 -11.23
CA ILE A 32 -19.90 3.85 -11.87
C ILE A 32 -21.39 3.71 -11.60
N ASN A 33 -21.96 4.67 -10.89
CA ASN A 33 -23.40 4.70 -10.65
C ASN A 33 -24.06 5.55 -11.73
N PHE A 34 -24.95 4.94 -12.50
CA PHE A 34 -25.78 5.61 -13.49
C PHE A 34 -27.15 5.95 -12.92
N ASN A 35 -27.70 7.06 -13.36
CA ASN A 35 -29.10 7.41 -13.20
C ASN A 35 -29.77 7.34 -14.58
N VAL A 36 -30.92 6.70 -14.66
CA VAL A 36 -31.67 6.53 -15.90
C VAL A 36 -33.07 7.08 -15.68
N GLU A 37 -33.44 8.08 -16.48
CA GLU A 37 -34.73 8.75 -16.38
C GLU A 37 -35.40 8.76 -17.74
N ALA A 38 -36.66 8.32 -17.77
CA ALA A 38 -37.52 8.48 -18.94
C ALA A 38 -38.40 9.73 -18.74
N SER A 39 -38.41 10.61 -19.73
CA SER A 39 -39.18 11.86 -19.69
C SER A 39 -39.64 12.25 -21.09
N HIS A 40 -40.34 13.38 -21.20
CA HIS A 40 -40.64 14.00 -22.49
C HIS A 40 -39.63 15.12 -22.75
N ALA A 41 -39.27 15.38 -24.00
CA ALA A 41 -38.40 16.49 -24.31
C ALA A 41 -39.05 17.84 -23.92
N PRO A 42 -38.28 18.85 -23.49
CA PRO A 42 -38.85 20.11 -22.96
C PRO A 42 -39.74 20.89 -23.93
N ARG A 43 -39.66 20.61 -25.24
CA ARG A 43 -40.36 21.37 -26.30
C ARG A 43 -41.29 20.53 -27.15
N VAL A 44 -41.16 19.21 -27.13
CA VAL A 44 -41.93 18.27 -27.95
C VAL A 44 -42.21 17.06 -27.07
N HIS A 45 -43.43 16.52 -27.11
CA HIS A 45 -43.83 15.34 -26.34
C HIS A 45 -43.20 14.04 -26.84
N ASP A 46 -41.99 14.11 -27.40
CA ASP A 46 -41.25 12.95 -27.83
C ASP A 46 -40.68 12.23 -26.60
N PRO A 47 -40.82 10.90 -26.52
CA PRO A 47 -40.25 10.12 -25.44
C PRO A 47 -38.73 10.24 -25.48
N THR A 48 -38.15 10.60 -24.34
CA THR A 48 -36.72 10.84 -24.15
C THR A 48 -36.19 9.97 -23.03
N LEU A 49 -34.99 9.43 -23.22
CA LEU A 49 -34.23 8.74 -22.19
C LEU A 49 -32.99 9.56 -21.85
N THR A 50 -32.84 9.94 -20.60
CA THR A 50 -31.65 10.60 -20.08
C THR A 50 -30.85 9.58 -19.27
N VAL A 51 -29.58 9.39 -19.66
CA VAL A 51 -28.63 8.56 -18.91
C VAL A 51 -27.53 9.48 -18.40
N THR A 52 -27.40 9.56 -17.07
CA THR A 52 -26.44 10.46 -16.42
C THR A 52 -25.52 9.65 -15.50
N ILE A 53 -24.24 9.98 -15.46
CA ILE A 53 -23.33 9.45 -14.44
C ILE A 53 -23.60 10.22 -13.14
N LYS A 54 -24.08 9.51 -12.11
CA LYS A 54 -24.35 10.09 -10.79
C LYS A 54 -23.07 10.24 -9.98
N ASN A 55 -22.22 9.22 -9.99
CA ASN A 55 -20.90 9.26 -9.37
C ASN A 55 -19.97 8.21 -9.98
N VAL A 56 -18.67 8.42 -9.79
CA VAL A 56 -17.61 7.48 -10.11
C VAL A 56 -16.82 7.26 -8.82
N GLY A 57 -16.53 6.01 -8.50
CA GLY A 57 -15.78 5.62 -7.30
C GLY A 57 -15.15 4.24 -7.48
N ILE A 58 -14.80 3.61 -6.36
CA ILE A 58 -14.29 2.24 -6.34
C ILE A 58 -15.08 1.39 -5.36
N MET A 59 -15.07 0.08 -5.55
CA MET A 59 -15.64 -0.90 -4.64
C MET A 59 -14.68 -2.06 -4.42
N ARG A 60 -14.85 -2.80 -3.32
CA ARG A 60 -14.13 -4.07 -3.09
C ARG A 60 -14.43 -5.05 -4.23
N ALA A 61 -13.39 -5.70 -4.72
CA ALA A 61 -13.48 -6.68 -5.80
C ALA A 61 -13.07 -8.08 -5.31
N PRO A 62 -13.68 -9.15 -5.84
CA PRO A 62 -13.21 -10.52 -5.58
C PRO A 62 -11.85 -10.77 -6.28
N PRO A 63 -11.04 -11.72 -5.79
CA PRO A 63 -9.75 -12.07 -6.42
C PRO A 63 -9.84 -12.54 -7.87
N THR A 64 -11.04 -12.94 -8.30
CA THR A 64 -11.31 -13.40 -9.67
C THR A 64 -11.66 -12.27 -10.64
N ASP A 65 -11.83 -11.03 -10.16
CA ASP A 65 -12.14 -9.89 -11.03
C ASP A 65 -10.89 -9.48 -11.82
N PRO A 66 -10.89 -9.58 -13.17
CA PRO A 66 -9.75 -9.22 -14.00
C PRO A 66 -9.42 -7.72 -13.97
N PHE A 67 -10.35 -6.90 -13.48
CA PHE A 67 -10.19 -5.45 -13.33
C PHE A 67 -9.82 -5.05 -11.90
N ALA A 68 -9.63 -6.00 -10.98
CA ALA A 68 -9.18 -5.71 -9.63
C ALA A 68 -7.76 -5.11 -9.63
N VAL A 69 -7.59 -4.06 -8.83
CA VAL A 69 -6.31 -3.43 -8.52
C VAL A 69 -6.00 -3.65 -7.05
N ASP A 70 -4.81 -4.15 -6.75
CA ASP A 70 -4.34 -4.36 -5.38
C ASP A 70 -3.81 -3.06 -4.78
N ALA A 71 -4.49 -2.56 -3.74
CA ALA A 71 -4.10 -1.35 -3.06
C ALA A 71 -2.75 -1.48 -2.34
N ALA A 72 -2.37 -2.67 -1.89
CA ALA A 72 -1.09 -2.88 -1.21
C ALA A 72 0.11 -2.69 -2.15
N LEU A 73 -0.08 -2.95 -3.45
CA LEU A 73 0.94 -2.71 -4.47
C LEU A 73 0.99 -1.26 -4.94
N ILE A 74 -0.15 -0.58 -4.95
CA ILE A 74 -0.27 0.79 -5.48
C ILE A 74 0.04 1.85 -4.42
N ASN A 75 -0.34 1.61 -3.17
CA ASN A 75 -0.18 2.55 -2.06
C ASN A 75 0.23 1.78 -0.78
N PRO A 76 1.47 1.29 -0.71
CA PRO A 76 1.94 0.50 0.44
C PRO A 76 1.94 1.33 1.73
N VAL A 77 1.69 0.67 2.87
CA VAL A 77 1.85 1.30 4.19
C VAL A 77 3.33 1.69 4.36
N PRO A 78 3.65 2.95 4.71
CA PRO A 78 5.02 3.34 5.04
C PRO A 78 5.53 2.46 6.18
N ALA A 79 6.71 1.86 6.01
CA ALA A 79 7.34 1.13 7.10
C ALA A 79 7.56 2.10 8.27
N GLU A 80 7.06 1.76 9.46
CA GLU A 80 7.48 2.47 10.66
C GLU A 80 9.00 2.36 10.77
N PRO A 81 9.73 3.49 10.91
CA PRO A 81 11.14 3.42 11.19
C PRO A 81 11.27 2.67 12.50
N VAL A 82 11.88 1.49 12.45
CA VAL A 82 12.20 0.69 13.62
C VAL A 82 12.94 1.62 14.58
N ALA A 83 12.26 2.04 15.64
CA ALA A 83 12.91 2.63 16.79
C ALA A 83 13.73 1.49 17.42
N GLU A 84 14.89 1.28 16.82
CA GLU A 84 15.90 0.31 17.19
C GLU A 84 16.31 0.59 18.64
N THR A 85 15.70 -0.15 19.58
CA THR A 85 16.32 -0.68 20.80
C THR A 85 17.42 0.16 21.47
N ALA A 86 17.23 1.47 21.61
CA ALA A 86 18.17 2.34 22.33
C ALA A 86 17.96 2.36 23.86
N GLN A 87 17.09 1.50 24.40
CA GLN A 87 16.72 1.53 25.83
C GLN A 87 16.96 0.22 26.61
N THR A 88 17.63 -0.77 26.03
CA THR A 88 17.96 -2.02 26.77
C THR A 88 19.45 -2.17 27.12
N ALA A 89 20.30 -1.18 26.80
CA ALA A 89 21.75 -1.24 27.07
C ALA A 89 22.23 -0.41 28.28
N THR A 90 21.35 0.23 29.06
CA THR A 90 21.74 1.01 30.26
C THR A 90 21.68 0.24 31.58
N HIS A 91 21.31 -1.04 31.58
CA HIS A 91 21.35 -1.88 32.78
C HIS A 91 22.06 -3.23 32.55
N ALA A 92 23.32 -3.19 32.12
CA ALA A 92 24.24 -4.28 32.43
C ALA A 92 25.67 -3.73 32.58
N ASN A 93 26.25 -4.02 33.75
CA ASN A 93 27.67 -3.98 34.07
C ASN A 93 28.27 -2.62 34.45
N GLY A 94 28.17 -2.31 35.75
CA GLY A 94 29.29 -1.71 36.44
C GLY A 94 30.47 -2.69 36.46
N ALA A 95 31.52 -2.39 35.71
CA ALA A 95 32.89 -2.76 36.00
C ALA A 95 33.83 -2.00 35.04
N ASN A 96 34.46 -0.97 35.59
CA ASN A 96 35.78 -0.41 35.27
C ASN A 96 36.38 -0.76 33.89
N SER A 97 36.60 0.24 33.04
CA SER A 97 37.96 0.60 32.59
C SER A 97 37.96 1.79 31.63
N THR A 98 38.88 2.70 31.94
CA THR A 98 39.31 3.88 31.19
C THR A 98 40.06 3.45 29.92
N HIS A 99 39.53 3.69 28.71
CA HIS A 99 40.34 3.77 27.48
C HIS A 99 39.57 4.45 26.33
N LEU A 100 40.33 5.15 25.47
CA LEU A 100 39.94 6.02 24.34
C LEU A 100 39.00 5.41 23.27
N PRO A 101 38.35 6.25 22.43
CA PRO A 101 37.24 5.84 21.58
C PRO A 101 37.74 5.29 20.23
N ASP A 102 37.91 3.98 20.14
CA ASP A 102 38.11 3.28 18.84
C ASP A 102 37.21 2.02 18.73
N GLY A 103 36.27 1.85 19.67
CA GLY A 103 35.48 0.63 19.85
C GLY A 103 34.12 0.57 19.15
N SER A 104 33.71 1.63 18.43
CA SER A 104 32.36 1.68 17.81
C SER A 104 32.18 0.60 16.74
N MET A 105 33.23 0.29 15.99
CA MET A 105 33.19 -0.74 14.93
C MET A 105 33.31 -2.18 15.47
N GLN A 106 33.85 -2.35 16.68
CA GLN A 106 34.03 -3.68 17.27
C GLN A 106 32.69 -4.26 17.72
N PHE A 107 31.83 -3.41 18.31
CA PHE A 107 30.48 -3.81 18.67
C PHE A 107 29.65 -4.21 17.45
N CYS A 108 29.65 -3.39 16.39
CA CYS A 108 28.92 -3.71 15.15
C CYS A 108 29.38 -5.03 14.54
N ARG A 109 30.69 -5.31 14.58
CA ARG A 109 31.28 -6.56 14.09
C ARG A 109 30.83 -7.77 14.90
N ASP A 110 30.78 -7.65 16.23
CA ASP A 110 30.41 -8.76 17.11
C ASP A 110 28.91 -9.08 17.03
N VAL A 111 28.05 -8.06 16.90
CA VAL A 111 26.62 -8.23 16.66
C VAL A 111 26.38 -8.94 15.32
N TYR A 112 27.01 -8.48 14.23
CA TYR A 112 26.86 -9.11 12.92
C TYR A 112 27.31 -10.59 12.94
N ARG A 113 28.43 -10.88 13.63
CA ARG A 113 28.95 -12.24 13.75
C ARG A 113 28.00 -13.16 14.51
N SER A 114 27.37 -12.68 15.59
CA SER A 114 26.42 -13.49 16.37
C SER A 114 25.15 -13.85 15.57
N ILE A 115 24.62 -12.90 14.81
CA ILE A 115 23.44 -13.10 13.96
C ILE A 115 23.75 -14.08 12.81
N ALA A 116 24.89 -13.88 12.13
CA ALA A 116 25.32 -14.76 11.04
C ALA A 116 25.48 -16.22 11.50
N VAL A 117 26.10 -16.43 12.67
CA VAL A 117 26.29 -17.77 13.25
C VAL A 117 24.97 -18.42 13.64
N GLN A 118 24.02 -17.68 14.21
CA GLN A 118 22.71 -18.22 14.58
C GLN A 118 21.85 -18.60 13.35
N SER A 119 21.97 -17.84 12.25
CA SER A 119 21.23 -18.13 11.01
C SER A 119 21.68 -19.40 10.30
N ALA A 120 22.97 -19.77 10.42
CA ALA A 120 23.53 -20.98 9.84
C ALA A 120 23.14 -22.27 10.61
N ILE A 121 22.67 -22.16 11.86
CA ILE A 121 22.39 -23.29 12.74
C ILE A 121 20.92 -23.72 12.71
N LYS A 122 20.05 -23.11 11.88
CA LYS A 122 18.66 -23.57 11.74
C LYS A 122 18.53 -24.59 10.60
N PRO A 123 18.54 -25.92 10.86
CA PRO A 123 18.21 -26.89 9.82
C PRO A 123 16.73 -26.76 9.44
N ARG A 124 16.49 -26.73 8.12
CA ARG A 124 15.17 -26.82 7.49
C ARG A 124 14.56 -28.19 7.81
N SER A 125 13.69 -28.28 8.82
CA SER A 125 12.84 -29.44 9.01
C SER A 125 11.78 -29.47 7.90
N LYS A 126 11.82 -30.53 7.08
CA LYS A 126 10.71 -30.91 6.20
C LYS A 126 9.58 -31.46 7.08
N THR A 127 8.37 -30.94 6.92
CA THR A 127 7.15 -31.62 7.40
C THR A 127 6.50 -32.34 6.23
N SER A 128 6.28 -33.64 6.46
CA SER A 128 5.54 -34.59 5.64
C SER A 128 4.06 -34.25 5.55
#